data_AF-A0A2N2C9Z1-F1
#
_entry.id   AF-A0A2N2C9Z1-F1
#
_cell.length_a   1.000
_cell.length_b   1.000
_cell.length_c   1.000
_cell.angle_alpha   90.00
_cell.angle_beta   90.00
_cell.angle_gamma   90.00
#
_symmetry.space_group_name_H-M   'P 1'
#
loop_
_entity.id
_entity.type
_entity.pdbx_description
1 polymer ?
#
loop_
_entity_poly.entity_id
_entity_poly.type
_entity_poly.pdbx_seq_one_letter_code
_entity_poly.pdbx_strand_id
1 'polypeptide(L)'
;EGKAIRFPIIAVKGIGQAAYALIENERNERGIFTDYYDFVARMLVHRFSGKWIETLIYAGALDEFNLSRATMIASLDDAVSYADLVRIEISGQSRIDLQLVSRPIPIIVKDQPLLRSEKEKEVLGFYLGEHPLLSVRANSRINYPHISQLTGKVGEVTFIAMIQRVKTHRTKKGDMMAFISVSDESSYMDCVCLPNVYQKVWELLQKGAIVEISGKMEENGSCLTRNIVSKSQ
;
A
#
# COMPACT_ATOMS: atom_id res chain seq x y z
N GLU A 1 -20.10 9.65 8.37
CA GLU A 1 -20.31 11.12 8.48
C GLU A 1 -20.72 11.63 7.11
N GLY A 2 -21.94 12.17 6.98
CA GLY A 2 -22.64 12.19 5.69
C GLY A 2 -22.98 10.77 5.19
N LYS A 3 -22.86 10.50 3.89
CA LYS A 3 -23.12 9.18 3.26
C LYS A 3 -21.90 8.25 3.16
N ALA A 4 -20.80 8.56 3.86
CA ALA A 4 -19.55 7.80 3.78
C ALA A 4 -19.22 7.06 5.09
N ILE A 5 -18.55 5.91 4.94
CA ILE A 5 -17.95 5.13 6.02
C ILE A 5 -16.52 5.65 6.27
N ARG A 6 -16.13 5.79 7.53
CA ARG A 6 -14.76 6.16 7.92
C ARG A 6 -14.01 4.91 8.34
N PHE A 7 -12.80 4.75 7.80
CA PHE A 7 -11.91 3.69 8.24
C PHE A 7 -11.30 4.10 9.60
N PRO A 8 -11.38 3.25 10.63
CA PRO A 8 -10.89 3.62 11.95
C PRO A 8 -9.35 3.62 11.99
N ILE A 9 -8.75 4.67 12.55
CA ILE A 9 -7.27 4.83 12.63
C ILE A 9 -6.60 3.64 13.33
N ILE A 10 -7.25 3.06 14.35
CA ILE A 10 -6.74 1.90 15.08
C ILE A 10 -6.68 0.60 14.24
N ALA A 11 -7.42 0.52 13.13
CA ALA A 11 -7.36 -0.61 12.21
C ALA A 11 -6.18 -0.50 11.22
N VAL A 12 -5.47 0.63 11.19
CA VAL A 12 -4.26 0.77 10.40
C VAL A 12 -3.14 -0.06 11.03
N LYS A 13 -2.58 -0.99 10.25
CA LYS A 13 -1.50 -1.88 10.69
C LYS A 13 -0.30 -1.06 11.14
N GLY A 14 0.11 -1.28 12.39
CA GLY A 14 1.22 -0.55 13.02
C GLY A 14 0.80 0.60 13.92
N ILE A 15 -0.48 1.00 13.89
CA ILE A 15 -1.07 1.97 14.82
C ILE A 15 -1.79 1.21 15.93
N GLY A 16 -1.19 1.17 17.12
CA GLY A 16 -1.81 0.56 18.31
C GLY A 16 -2.60 1.57 19.15
N GLN A 17 -3.23 1.08 20.22
CA GLN A 17 -4.00 1.89 21.17
C GLN A 17 -3.20 3.07 21.73
N ALA A 18 -1.90 2.88 21.99
CA ALA A 18 -1.03 3.93 22.51
C ALA A 18 -0.89 5.11 21.52
N ALA A 19 -0.63 4.82 20.24
CA ALA A 19 -0.52 5.85 19.21
C ALA A 19 -1.87 6.57 19.00
N TYR A 20 -2.96 5.81 18.95
CA TYR A 20 -4.31 6.37 18.84
C TYR A 20 -4.63 7.33 20.00
N ALA A 21 -4.38 6.91 21.24
CA ALA A 21 -4.67 7.71 22.43
C ALA A 21 -3.88 9.03 22.44
N LEU A 22 -2.63 9.05 21.97
CA LEU A 22 -1.87 10.29 21.85
C LEU A 22 -2.52 11.27 20.87
N ILE A 23 -2.97 10.79 19.72
CA ILE A 23 -3.63 11.63 18.70
C ILE A 23 -4.96 12.17 19.24
N GLU A 24 -5.76 11.29 19.84
CA GLU A 24 -7.07 11.62 20.40
C GLU A 24 -6.95 12.67 21.52
N ASN A 25 -6.04 12.46 22.48
CA ASN A 25 -5.83 13.39 23.58
C ASN A 25 -5.35 14.76 23.10
N GLU A 26 -4.33 14.81 22.22
CA GLU A 26 -3.82 16.08 21.70
C GLU A 26 -4.90 16.84 20.92
N ARG A 27 -5.70 16.14 20.12
CA ARG A 27 -6.81 16.75 19.37
C ARG A 27 -7.94 17.23 20.29
N ASN A 28 -8.24 16.51 21.37
CA ASN A 28 -9.26 16.91 22.35
C ASN A 28 -8.81 18.15 23.16
N GLU A 29 -7.54 18.23 23.51
CA GLU A 29 -6.99 19.32 24.31
C GLU A 29 -6.73 20.58 23.48
N ARG A 30 -6.21 20.43 22.24
CA ARG A 30 -5.72 21.55 21.41
C ARG A 30 -6.50 21.77 20.11
N GLY A 31 -7.58 21.03 19.92
CA GLY A 31 -8.42 21.11 18.74
C GLY A 31 -7.82 20.44 17.51
N ILE A 32 -8.42 20.72 16.35
CA ILE A 32 -8.04 20.12 15.08
C ILE A 32 -6.60 20.49 14.67
N PHE A 33 -5.93 19.55 14.00
CA PHE A 33 -4.67 19.84 13.32
C PHE A 33 -4.94 20.69 12.08
N THR A 34 -4.19 21.77 11.94
CA THR A 34 -4.43 22.78 10.89
C THR A 34 -3.68 22.47 9.61
N ASP A 35 -2.50 21.86 9.71
CA ASP A 35 -1.70 21.43 8.58
C ASP A 35 -0.73 20.29 8.97
N TYR A 36 0.02 19.82 7.99
CA TYR A 36 0.99 18.73 8.14
C TYR A 36 2.09 19.04 9.17
N TYR A 37 2.64 20.26 9.19
CA TYR A 37 3.71 20.64 10.11
C TYR A 37 3.18 20.85 11.54
N ASP A 38 1.96 21.38 11.67
CA ASP A 38 1.23 21.47 12.94
C ASP A 38 1.00 20.08 13.55
N PHE A 39 0.54 19.11 12.74
CA PHE A 39 0.42 17.72 13.17
C PHE A 39 1.76 17.14 13.64
N VAL A 40 2.79 17.19 12.80
CA VAL A 40 4.11 16.61 13.13
C VAL A 40 4.68 17.23 14.40
N ALA A 41 4.64 18.56 14.53
CA ALA A 41 5.21 19.25 15.68
C ALA A 41 4.49 18.93 16.99
N ARG A 42 3.14 18.95 16.99
CA ARG A 42 2.36 18.59 18.18
C ARG A 42 2.58 17.14 18.59
N MET A 43 2.59 16.23 17.62
CA MET A 43 2.75 14.80 17.92
C MET A 43 4.16 14.46 18.43
N LEU A 44 5.21 15.13 17.96
CA LEU A 44 6.58 14.89 18.44
C LEU A 44 6.80 15.28 19.90
N VAL A 45 6.04 16.24 20.44
CA VAL A 45 6.05 16.54 21.90
C VAL A 45 5.69 15.30 22.72
N HIS A 46 4.79 14.48 22.19
CA HIS A 46 4.33 13.24 22.83
C HIS A 46 5.17 12.02 22.44
N ARG A 47 6.38 12.23 21.91
CA ARG A 47 7.29 11.16 21.43
C ARG A 47 6.66 10.25 20.39
N PHE A 48 5.75 10.80 19.59
CA PHE A 48 5.13 10.06 18.50
C PHE A 48 6.18 9.71 17.46
N SER A 49 6.29 8.42 17.11
CA SER A 49 7.38 7.96 16.25
C SER A 49 7.21 8.42 14.80
N GLY A 50 8.33 8.73 14.12
CA GLY A 50 8.32 9.01 12.68
C GLY A 50 7.70 7.87 11.87
N LYS A 51 7.88 6.62 12.31
CA LYS A 51 7.26 5.45 11.67
C LYS A 51 5.74 5.46 11.74
N TRP A 52 5.16 5.93 12.84
CA TRP A 52 3.71 6.11 12.94
C TRP A 52 3.22 7.22 12.02
N ILE A 53 3.99 8.31 11.87
CA ILE A 53 3.65 9.39 10.94
C ILE A 53 3.66 8.87 9.50
N GLU A 54 4.73 8.16 9.08
CA GLU A 54 4.78 7.49 7.76
C GLU A 54 3.57 6.57 7.53
N THR A 55 3.22 5.78 8.55
CA THR A 55 2.10 4.84 8.46
C THR A 55 0.76 5.56 8.27
N LEU A 56 0.54 6.67 8.98
CA LEU A 56 -0.65 7.51 8.83
C LEU A 56 -0.70 8.21 7.47
N ILE A 57 0.45 8.67 6.96
CA ILE A 57 0.58 9.22 5.61
C ILE A 57 0.15 8.16 4.59
N TYR A 58 0.75 6.97 4.63
CA TYR A 58 0.43 5.90 3.69
C TYR A 58 -1.01 5.40 3.79
N ALA A 59 -1.61 5.45 4.99
CA ALA A 59 -3.01 5.12 5.22
C ALA A 59 -4.00 6.16 4.67
N GLY A 60 -3.52 7.37 4.33
CA GLY A 60 -4.35 8.48 3.90
C GLY A 60 -5.00 9.26 5.03
N ALA A 61 -4.58 9.03 6.27
CA ALA A 61 -5.15 9.73 7.43
C ALA A 61 -4.81 11.23 7.43
N LEU A 62 -3.78 11.65 6.68
CA LEU A 62 -3.31 13.04 6.59
C LEU A 62 -3.61 13.69 5.22
N ASP A 63 -4.41 13.04 4.36
CA ASP A 63 -4.71 13.54 3.00
C ASP A 63 -5.46 14.90 3.02
N GLU A 64 -6.11 15.25 4.13
CA GLU A 64 -6.82 16.52 4.31
C GLU A 64 -5.91 17.76 4.32
N PHE A 65 -4.59 17.57 4.51
CA PHE A 65 -3.62 18.67 4.50
C PHE A 65 -3.23 19.14 3.09
N ASN A 66 -3.85 18.61 2.05
CA ASN A 66 -3.67 19.02 0.65
C ASN A 66 -2.21 18.93 0.13
N LEU A 67 -1.40 18.07 0.76
CA LEU A 67 -0.11 17.63 0.24
C LEU A 67 -0.26 16.20 -0.30
N SER A 68 0.44 15.87 -1.38
CA SER A 68 0.52 14.47 -1.81
C SER A 68 1.24 13.65 -0.74
N ARG A 69 0.92 12.35 -0.65
CA ARG A 69 1.58 11.46 0.31
C ARG A 69 3.07 11.38 0.04
N ALA A 70 3.49 11.35 -1.23
CA ALA A 70 4.90 11.40 -1.62
C ALA A 70 5.58 12.69 -1.17
N THR A 71 4.91 13.85 -1.24
CA THR A 71 5.43 15.11 -0.71
C THR A 71 5.63 15.02 0.80
N MET A 72 4.61 14.57 1.54
CA MET A 72 4.70 14.44 3.00
C MET A 72 5.82 13.49 3.43
N ILE A 73 6.00 12.36 2.74
CA ILE A 73 7.11 11.43 3.02
C ILE A 73 8.46 12.08 2.71
N ALA A 74 8.61 12.75 1.56
CA ALA A 74 9.86 13.40 1.18
C ALA A 74 10.24 14.54 2.13
N SER A 75 9.25 15.23 2.71
CA SER A 75 9.44 16.34 3.64
C SER A 75 9.46 15.93 5.12
N LEU A 76 9.39 14.63 5.46
CA LEU A 76 9.22 14.21 6.84
C LEU A 76 10.40 14.62 7.72
N ASP A 77 11.63 14.46 7.23
CA ASP A 77 12.83 14.84 7.98
C ASP A 77 12.90 16.36 8.22
N ASP A 78 12.48 17.16 7.23
CA ASP A 78 12.36 18.61 7.35
C ASP A 78 11.26 19.01 8.35
N ALA A 79 10.14 18.29 8.36
CA ALA A 79 9.05 18.52 9.31
C ALA A 79 9.44 18.17 10.75
N VAL A 80 10.23 17.10 10.94
CA VAL A 80 10.81 16.74 12.24
C VAL A 80 11.81 17.81 12.69
N SER A 81 12.69 18.26 11.80
CA SER A 81 13.65 19.32 12.11
C SER A 81 12.94 20.64 12.47
N TYR A 82 11.90 20.99 11.72
CA TYR A 82 11.05 22.13 12.03
C TYR A 82 10.39 22.00 13.40
N ALA A 83 9.84 20.82 13.73
CA ALA A 83 9.20 20.56 15.02
C ALA A 83 10.15 20.80 16.21
N ASP A 84 11.42 20.43 16.08
CA ASP A 84 12.43 20.72 17.10
C ASP A 84 12.72 22.22 17.23
N LEU A 85 12.73 22.97 16.11
CA LEU A 85 12.96 24.42 16.12
C LEU A 85 11.81 25.21 16.75
N VAL A 86 10.57 24.76 16.58
CA VAL A 86 9.37 25.39 17.17
C VAL A 86 9.04 24.87 18.56
N ARG A 87 9.81 23.91 19.09
CA ARG A 87 9.63 23.41 20.44
C ARG A 87 10.24 24.38 21.44
N ILE A 88 9.43 24.81 22.39
CA ILE A 88 9.84 25.64 23.52
C ILE A 88 9.58 24.90 24.82
N GLU A 89 10.36 25.22 25.86
CA GLU A 89 10.12 24.72 27.21
C GLU A 89 9.56 25.84 28.09
N ILE A 90 8.37 25.61 28.65
CA ILE A 90 7.72 26.54 29.58
C ILE A 90 7.45 25.77 30.87
N SER A 91 8.03 26.23 31.97
CA SER A 91 7.84 25.63 33.30
C SER A 91 8.11 24.12 33.35
N GLY A 92 9.15 23.66 32.63
CA GLY A 92 9.52 22.24 32.55
C GLY A 92 8.61 21.39 31.66
N GLN A 93 7.67 22.00 30.92
CA GLN A 93 6.81 21.31 29.95
C GLN A 93 7.13 21.77 28.53
N SER A 94 7.30 20.81 27.62
CA SER A 94 7.48 21.09 26.20
C SER A 94 6.17 21.58 25.56
N ARG A 95 6.24 22.66 24.80
CA ARG A 95 5.15 23.25 24.01
C ARG A 95 5.63 23.60 22.61
N ILE A 96 4.69 23.83 21.70
CA ILE A 96 4.99 24.21 20.31
C ILE A 96 4.55 25.67 20.11
N ASP A 97 5.47 26.48 19.58
CA ASP A 97 5.18 27.80 19.04
C ASP A 97 5.51 27.85 17.54
N LEU A 98 4.50 27.60 16.71
CA LEU A 98 4.61 27.56 15.25
C LEU A 98 4.94 28.93 14.62
N GLN A 99 5.01 30.01 15.40
CA GLN A 99 5.37 31.34 14.91
C GLN A 99 6.86 31.64 15.05
N LEU A 100 7.60 30.81 15.80
CA LEU A 100 9.00 31.06 16.12
C LEU A 100 9.90 31.05 14.87
N VAL A 101 9.60 30.16 13.92
CA VAL A 101 10.24 30.10 12.61
C VAL A 101 9.20 29.81 11.53
N SER A 102 9.50 30.22 10.29
CA SER A 102 8.63 29.92 9.16
C SER A 102 8.62 28.42 8.85
N ARG A 103 7.47 27.91 8.37
CA ARG A 103 7.35 26.54 7.89
C ARG A 103 8.33 26.28 6.73
N PRO A 104 8.91 25.08 6.64
CA PRO A 104 9.69 24.68 5.46
C PRO A 104 8.83 24.74 4.20
N ILE A 105 9.46 25.04 3.07
CA ILE A 105 8.82 24.90 1.77
C ILE A 105 8.93 23.42 1.38
N PRO A 106 7.81 22.68 1.26
CA PRO A 106 7.88 21.26 0.94
C PRO A 106 8.37 21.04 -0.49
N ILE A 107 9.19 20.01 -0.66
CA ILE A 107 9.56 19.51 -1.99
C ILE A 107 8.33 18.82 -2.59
N ILE A 108 7.74 19.41 -3.63
CA ILE A 108 6.54 18.86 -4.27
C ILE A 108 6.90 17.61 -5.06
N VAL A 109 6.41 16.46 -4.60
CA VAL A 109 6.58 15.16 -5.26
C VAL A 109 5.23 14.62 -5.67
N LYS A 110 5.07 14.25 -6.94
CA LYS A 110 3.81 13.66 -7.42
C LYS A 110 3.70 12.20 -6.95
N ASP A 111 2.53 11.81 -6.46
CA ASP A 111 2.24 10.41 -6.14
C ASP A 111 2.34 9.53 -7.39
N GLN A 112 3.04 8.41 -7.27
CA GLN A 112 2.99 7.33 -8.26
C GLN A 112 1.83 6.39 -7.90
N PRO A 113 0.82 6.20 -8.76
CA PRO A 113 -0.37 5.41 -8.43
C PRO A 113 -0.07 3.99 -7.94
N LEU A 114 0.87 3.29 -8.60
CA LEU A 114 1.26 1.94 -8.22
C LEU A 114 1.84 1.91 -6.80
N LEU A 115 2.84 2.76 -6.54
CA LEU A 115 3.47 2.85 -5.21
C LEU A 115 2.45 3.24 -4.13
N ARG A 116 1.53 4.16 -4.44
CA ARG A 116 0.46 4.56 -3.52
C ARG A 116 -0.43 3.36 -3.18
N SER A 117 -0.94 2.64 -4.17
CA SER A 117 -1.78 1.45 -3.96
C SER A 117 -1.04 0.35 -3.18
N GLU A 118 0.24 0.14 -3.46
CA GLU A 118 1.08 -0.81 -2.71
C GLU A 118 1.22 -0.43 -1.24
N LYS A 119 1.49 0.85 -0.95
CA LYS A 119 1.64 1.37 0.41
C LYS A 119 0.33 1.38 1.17
N GLU A 120 -0.78 1.71 0.52
CA GLU A 120 -2.13 1.56 1.09
C GLU A 120 -2.39 0.13 1.50
N LYS A 121 -2.14 -0.84 0.61
CA LYS A 121 -2.32 -2.26 0.94
C LYS A 121 -1.41 -2.72 2.08
N GLU A 122 -0.18 -2.21 2.13
CA GLU A 122 0.78 -2.54 3.20
C GLU A 122 0.25 -2.17 4.59
N VAL A 123 -0.35 -0.97 4.73
CA VAL A 123 -0.79 -0.43 6.03
C VAL A 123 -2.27 -0.66 6.33
N LEU A 124 -3.14 -0.78 5.32
CA LEU A 124 -4.58 -1.01 5.48
C LEU A 124 -4.95 -2.50 5.32
N GLY A 125 -4.14 -3.27 4.60
CA GLY A 125 -4.44 -4.66 4.23
C GLY A 125 -5.25 -4.81 2.93
N PHE A 126 -5.76 -3.72 2.36
CA PHE A 126 -6.53 -3.67 1.12
C PHE A 126 -6.23 -2.37 0.35
N TYR A 127 -6.64 -2.31 -0.92
CA TYR A 127 -6.53 -1.09 -1.74
C TYR A 127 -7.71 -0.15 -1.43
N LEU A 128 -7.43 1.08 -1.00
CA LEU A 128 -8.47 2.11 -0.83
C LEU A 128 -8.73 2.81 -2.17
N GLY A 129 -7.65 3.07 -2.94
CA GLY A 129 -7.72 3.51 -4.32
C GLY A 129 -7.93 2.37 -5.33
N GLU A 130 -7.65 2.65 -6.60
CA GLU A 130 -7.81 1.68 -7.68
C GLU A 130 -6.76 0.56 -7.61
N HIS A 131 -7.20 -0.67 -7.89
CA HIS A 131 -6.28 -1.80 -8.10
C HIS A 131 -5.42 -1.48 -9.35
N PRO A 132 -4.08 -1.67 -9.31
CA PRO A 132 -3.19 -1.29 -10.43
C PRO A 132 -3.56 -1.90 -11.78
N LEU A 133 -4.25 -3.05 -11.76
CA LEU A 133 -4.74 -3.73 -12.95
C LEU A 133 -5.83 -2.96 -13.70
N LEU A 134 -6.58 -2.08 -13.05
CA LEU A 134 -7.63 -1.27 -13.69
C LEU A 134 -7.04 -0.32 -14.74
N SER A 135 -5.93 0.36 -14.42
CA SER A 135 -5.24 1.24 -15.37
C SER A 135 -4.72 0.45 -16.59
N VAL A 136 -4.23 -0.78 -16.35
CA VAL A 136 -3.80 -1.67 -17.45
C VAL A 136 -4.98 -2.08 -18.32
N ARG A 137 -6.11 -2.51 -17.72
CA ARG A 137 -7.33 -2.89 -18.46
C ARG A 137 -7.85 -1.74 -19.32
N ALA A 138 -7.83 -0.51 -18.80
CA ALA A 138 -8.27 0.69 -19.53
C ALA A 138 -7.39 1.00 -20.74
N ASN A 139 -6.08 0.89 -20.61
CA ASN A 139 -5.13 1.29 -21.66
C ASN A 139 -4.95 0.23 -22.77
N SER A 140 -5.19 -1.04 -22.47
CA SER A 140 -4.76 -2.16 -23.33
C SER A 140 -5.87 -2.84 -24.13
N ARG A 141 -7.14 -2.39 -24.02
CA ARG A 141 -8.32 -3.09 -24.56
C ARG A 141 -8.36 -4.58 -24.17
N ILE A 142 -7.75 -4.95 -23.05
CA ILE A 142 -7.70 -6.33 -22.58
C ILE A 142 -9.06 -6.71 -22.00
N ASN A 143 -9.81 -7.55 -22.73
CA ASN A 143 -11.12 -8.05 -22.32
C ASN A 143 -11.03 -9.50 -21.79
N TYR A 144 -10.16 -9.73 -20.79
CA TYR A 144 -10.11 -11.01 -20.10
C TYR A 144 -11.10 -11.05 -18.92
N PRO A 145 -11.67 -12.22 -18.61
CA PRO A 145 -12.54 -12.39 -17.45
C PRO A 145 -11.83 -11.99 -16.15
N HIS A 146 -12.63 -11.57 -15.18
CA HIS A 146 -12.16 -11.37 -13.81
C HIS A 146 -11.93 -12.73 -13.13
N ILE A 147 -11.01 -12.77 -12.17
CA ILE A 147 -10.68 -14.01 -11.42
C ILE A 147 -11.93 -14.56 -10.73
N SER A 148 -12.78 -13.71 -10.16
CA SER A 148 -14.05 -14.13 -9.54
C SER A 148 -14.98 -14.90 -10.48
N GLN A 149 -14.86 -14.68 -11.79
CA GLN A 149 -15.65 -15.37 -12.83
C GLN A 149 -15.03 -16.70 -13.27
N LEU A 150 -13.80 -16.99 -12.83
CA LEU A 150 -13.08 -18.22 -13.12
C LEU A 150 -13.18 -19.23 -11.98
N THR A 151 -13.42 -18.77 -10.75
CA THR A 151 -13.61 -19.62 -9.59
C THR A 151 -14.73 -20.64 -9.83
N GLY A 152 -14.44 -21.93 -9.65
CA GLY A 152 -15.39 -23.02 -9.86
C GLY A 152 -15.56 -23.49 -11.32
N LYS A 153 -14.83 -22.90 -12.28
CA LYS A 153 -14.74 -23.41 -13.66
C LYS A 153 -13.59 -24.39 -13.79
N VAL A 154 -13.76 -25.40 -14.64
CA VAL A 154 -12.72 -26.34 -15.03
C VAL A 154 -12.48 -26.21 -16.53
N GLY A 155 -11.22 -26.10 -16.95
CA GLY A 155 -10.86 -25.96 -18.35
C GLY A 155 -9.75 -24.94 -18.62
N GLU A 156 -9.53 -24.66 -19.90
CA GLU A 156 -8.55 -23.68 -20.35
C GLU A 156 -9.03 -22.26 -20.02
N VAL A 157 -8.14 -21.46 -19.45
CA VAL A 157 -8.39 -20.06 -19.11
C VAL A 157 -7.21 -19.19 -19.52
N THR A 158 -7.51 -17.93 -19.82
CA THR A 158 -6.51 -16.87 -19.93
C THR A 158 -7.03 -15.63 -19.22
N PHE A 159 -6.21 -15.05 -18.37
CA PHE A 159 -6.55 -13.89 -17.56
C PHE A 159 -5.32 -13.06 -17.24
N ILE A 160 -5.54 -11.83 -16.80
CA ILE A 160 -4.49 -10.94 -16.30
C ILE A 160 -4.62 -10.82 -14.80
N ALA A 161 -3.47 -10.80 -14.12
CA ALA A 161 -3.43 -10.66 -12.69
C ALA A 161 -2.10 -10.03 -12.25
N MET A 162 -2.09 -9.50 -11.04
CA MET A 162 -0.87 -9.03 -10.38
C MET A 162 -0.38 -10.09 -9.40
N ILE A 163 0.92 -10.39 -9.44
CA ILE A 163 1.55 -11.36 -8.54
C ILE A 163 1.60 -10.79 -7.12
N GLN A 164 0.99 -11.49 -6.17
CA GLN A 164 0.94 -11.12 -4.76
C GLN A 164 2.02 -11.80 -3.94
N ARG A 165 2.32 -13.06 -4.28
CA ARG A 165 3.30 -13.88 -3.56
C ARG A 165 3.87 -14.95 -4.50
N VAL A 166 5.17 -15.23 -4.34
CA VAL A 166 5.86 -16.31 -5.05
C VAL A 166 6.53 -17.21 -4.01
N LYS A 167 6.31 -18.52 -4.10
CA LYS A 167 6.96 -19.54 -3.27
C LYS A 167 7.61 -20.58 -4.18
N THR A 168 8.93 -20.53 -4.30
CA THR A 168 9.69 -21.52 -5.05
C THR A 168 9.77 -22.85 -4.31
N HIS A 169 9.76 -23.94 -5.04
CA HIS A 169 9.85 -25.29 -4.49
C HIS A 169 10.73 -26.16 -5.39
N ARG A 170 11.56 -27.01 -4.78
CA ARG A 170 12.35 -27.99 -5.51
C ARG A 170 11.63 -29.32 -5.49
N THR A 171 11.31 -29.85 -6.66
CA THR A 171 10.62 -31.13 -6.80
C THR A 171 11.52 -32.29 -6.35
N LYS A 172 10.94 -33.47 -6.13
CA LYS A 172 11.69 -34.70 -5.81
C LYS A 172 12.74 -35.07 -6.87
N LYS A 173 12.53 -34.67 -8.12
CA LYS A 173 13.48 -34.88 -9.24
C LYS A 173 14.62 -33.86 -9.26
N GLY A 174 14.57 -32.85 -8.39
CA GLY A 174 15.57 -31.79 -8.30
C GLY A 174 15.25 -30.53 -9.11
N ASP A 175 14.20 -30.55 -9.93
CA ASP A 175 13.80 -29.39 -10.74
C ASP A 175 13.09 -28.32 -9.90
N MET A 176 13.24 -27.06 -10.28
CA MET A 176 12.58 -25.92 -9.62
C MET A 176 11.18 -25.68 -10.19
N MET A 177 10.22 -25.44 -9.31
CA MET A 177 8.85 -25.02 -9.63
C MET A 177 8.43 -23.86 -8.72
N ALA A 178 7.29 -23.23 -8.96
CA ALA A 178 6.77 -22.19 -8.08
C ALA A 178 5.26 -22.29 -7.86
N PHE A 179 4.85 -22.01 -6.63
CA PHE A 179 3.47 -21.70 -6.28
C PHE A 179 3.35 -20.18 -6.22
N ILE A 180 2.48 -19.61 -7.05
CA ILE A 180 2.26 -18.16 -7.10
C ILE A 180 0.82 -17.86 -6.69
N SER A 181 0.64 -16.81 -5.91
CA SER A 181 -0.69 -16.28 -5.58
C SER A 181 -0.85 -14.97 -6.34
N VAL A 182 -1.92 -14.85 -7.11
CA VAL A 182 -2.18 -13.70 -7.97
C VAL A 182 -3.54 -13.09 -7.63
N SER A 183 -3.71 -11.80 -7.93
CA SER A 183 -4.99 -11.12 -7.74
C SER A 183 -5.32 -10.16 -8.86
N ASP A 184 -6.61 -9.94 -9.06
CA ASP A 184 -7.14 -8.79 -9.78
C ASP A 184 -8.00 -7.94 -8.82
N GLU A 185 -8.69 -6.95 -9.36
CA GLU A 185 -9.65 -6.10 -8.63
C GLU A 185 -10.85 -6.87 -8.05
N SER A 186 -11.05 -8.13 -8.41
CA SER A 186 -12.22 -8.92 -8.02
C SER A 186 -11.90 -9.99 -6.98
N SER A 187 -10.77 -10.70 -7.10
CA SER A 187 -10.46 -11.85 -6.26
C SER A 187 -8.98 -12.28 -6.33
N TYR A 188 -8.65 -13.31 -5.56
CA TYR A 188 -7.34 -13.97 -5.53
C TYR A 188 -7.44 -15.37 -6.14
N MET A 189 -6.33 -15.84 -6.69
CA MET A 189 -6.20 -17.22 -7.19
C MET A 189 -4.78 -17.72 -7.00
N ASP A 190 -4.67 -18.98 -6.60
CA ASP A 190 -3.40 -19.68 -6.54
C ASP A 190 -3.13 -20.36 -7.88
N CYS A 191 -1.89 -20.23 -8.37
CA CYS A 191 -1.45 -20.83 -9.61
C CYS A 191 -0.17 -21.64 -9.39
N VAL A 192 -0.01 -22.71 -10.17
CA VAL A 192 1.13 -23.61 -10.11
C VAL A 192 1.97 -23.47 -11.38
N CYS A 193 3.23 -23.08 -11.21
CA CYS A 193 4.23 -23.02 -12.27
C CYS A 193 5.06 -24.29 -12.23
N LEU A 194 4.75 -25.24 -13.11
CA LEU A 194 5.55 -26.46 -13.29
C LEU A 194 6.97 -26.12 -13.78
N PRO A 195 7.95 -27.04 -13.59
CA PRO A 195 9.34 -26.73 -13.91
C PRO A 195 9.61 -26.24 -15.34
N ASN A 196 8.94 -26.83 -16.32
CA ASN A 196 9.03 -26.44 -17.73
C ASN A 196 8.57 -24.99 -17.99
N VAL A 197 7.60 -24.50 -17.22
CA VAL A 197 7.12 -23.11 -17.28
C VAL A 197 8.05 -22.23 -16.47
N TYR A 198 8.37 -22.62 -15.24
CA TYR A 198 9.22 -21.87 -14.32
C TYR A 198 10.57 -21.50 -14.95
N GLN A 199 11.26 -22.45 -15.59
CA GLN A 199 12.54 -22.20 -16.25
C GLN A 199 12.49 -21.07 -17.30
N LYS A 200 11.32 -20.82 -17.91
CA LYS A 200 11.15 -19.78 -18.93
C LYS A 200 10.77 -18.42 -18.36
N VAL A 201 10.11 -18.39 -17.20
CA VAL A 201 9.44 -17.19 -16.68
C VAL A 201 9.93 -16.77 -15.29
N TRP A 202 10.92 -17.46 -14.72
CA TRP A 202 11.38 -17.23 -13.34
C TRP A 202 11.76 -15.77 -13.07
N GLU A 203 12.34 -15.06 -14.04
CA GLU A 203 12.69 -13.64 -13.92
C GLU A 203 11.46 -12.73 -13.77
N LEU A 204 10.33 -13.15 -14.35
CA LEU A 204 9.05 -12.42 -14.31
C LEU A 204 8.28 -12.65 -13.01
N LEU A 205 8.62 -13.69 -12.24
CA LEU A 205 7.92 -14.07 -11.02
C LEU A 205 8.34 -13.18 -9.83
N GLN A 206 7.93 -11.92 -9.88
CA GLN A 206 8.19 -10.94 -8.83
C GLN A 206 6.88 -10.41 -8.26
N LYS A 207 6.86 -10.15 -6.95
CA LYS A 207 5.71 -9.50 -6.31
C LYS A 207 5.47 -8.12 -6.94
N GLY A 208 4.22 -7.81 -7.27
CA GLY A 208 3.82 -6.58 -7.94
C GLY A 208 3.82 -6.66 -9.47
N ALA A 209 4.45 -7.70 -10.06
CA ALA A 209 4.46 -7.86 -11.51
C ALA A 209 3.04 -8.13 -12.05
N ILE A 210 2.65 -7.41 -13.09
CA ILE A 210 1.41 -7.63 -13.83
C ILE A 210 1.69 -8.59 -14.98
N VAL A 211 0.94 -9.68 -15.00
CA VAL A 211 1.16 -10.79 -15.93
C VAL A 211 -0.15 -11.24 -16.56
N GLU A 212 -0.06 -11.66 -17.82
CA GLU A 212 -1.06 -12.48 -18.48
C GLU A 212 -0.71 -13.95 -18.24
N ILE A 213 -1.66 -14.73 -17.75
CA ILE A 213 -1.51 -16.14 -17.43
C ILE A 213 -2.48 -16.93 -18.29
N SER A 214 -1.94 -17.90 -19.04
CA SER A 214 -2.72 -18.93 -19.72
C SER A 214 -2.46 -20.28 -19.08
N GLY A 215 -3.52 -21.02 -18.78
CA GLY A 215 -3.40 -22.29 -18.07
C GLY A 215 -4.71 -23.05 -17.99
N LYS A 216 -4.69 -24.12 -17.19
CA LYS A 216 -5.86 -24.96 -16.96
C LYS A 216 -6.33 -24.81 -15.51
N MET A 217 -7.58 -24.44 -15.31
CA MET A 217 -8.22 -24.47 -14.00
C MET A 217 -8.47 -25.91 -13.54
N GLU A 218 -8.11 -26.18 -12.29
CA GLU A 218 -8.35 -27.44 -11.61
C GLU A 218 -9.58 -27.35 -10.70
N GLU A 219 -10.13 -28.51 -10.31
CA GLU A 219 -11.32 -28.61 -9.45
C GLU A 219 -11.12 -27.97 -8.06
N ASN A 220 -9.88 -27.92 -7.59
CA ASN A 220 -9.50 -27.26 -6.34
C ASN A 220 -9.50 -25.72 -6.43
N GLY A 221 -9.83 -25.14 -7.60
CA GLY A 221 -9.86 -23.71 -7.85
C GLY A 221 -8.49 -23.09 -8.16
N SER A 222 -7.43 -23.88 -8.25
CA SER A 222 -6.11 -23.41 -8.67
C SER A 222 -5.92 -23.46 -10.18
N CYS A 223 -5.00 -22.63 -10.69
CA CYS A 223 -4.64 -22.62 -12.11
C CYS A 223 -3.29 -23.29 -12.35
N LEU A 224 -3.27 -24.39 -13.10
CA LEU A 224 -2.04 -24.97 -13.62
C LEU A 224 -1.56 -24.15 -14.82
N THR A 225 -0.50 -23.37 -14.61
CA THR A 225 -0.01 -22.43 -15.63
C THR A 225 0.68 -23.16 -16.78
N ARG A 226 0.46 -22.67 -18.00
CA ARG A 226 1.15 -23.13 -19.24
C ARG A 226 2.04 -22.04 -19.82
N ASN A 227 1.58 -20.79 -19.74
CA ASN A 227 2.33 -19.64 -20.21
C ASN A 227 2.11 -18.46 -19.27
N ILE A 228 3.15 -17.67 -19.05
CA ILE A 228 3.10 -16.42 -18.30
C ILE A 228 3.86 -15.38 -19.10
N VAL A 229 3.19 -14.28 -19.43
CA VAL A 229 3.78 -13.18 -20.19
C VAL A 229 3.65 -11.91 -19.37
N SER A 230 4.74 -11.14 -19.26
CA SER A 230 4.67 -9.82 -18.63
C SER A 230 3.82 -8.89 -19.48
N LYS A 231 2.84 -8.23 -18.84
CA LYS A 231 2.21 -7.05 -19.40
C LYS A 231 2.89 -5.86 -18.73
N SER A 232 3.95 -5.39 -19.36
CA SER A 232 4.55 -4.10 -18.99
C SER A 232 3.48 -3.01 -19.10
N GLN A 233 3.53 -2.06 -18.17
CA GLN A 233 2.79 -0.81 -18.26
C GLN A 233 3.13 -0.05 -19.54
#